data_AF-A0A0P0M3D8-F1
#
_entry.id   AF-A0A0P0M3D8-F1
#
_cell.length_a   1.000
_cell.length_b   1.000
_cell.length_c   1.000
_cell.angle_alpha   90.00
_cell.angle_beta   90.00
_cell.angle_gamma   90.00
#
_symmetry.space_group_name_H-M   'P 1'
#
loop_
_entity.id
_entity.type
_entity.pdbx_description
1 polymer ?
#
loop_
_entity_poly.entity_id
_entity_poly.type
_entity_poly.pdbx_seq_one_letter_code
_entity_poly.pdbx_strand_id
1 'polypeptide(L)'
;MFMSQLVNPYKYTIYPGFYESCGPEGEKLIEYVEKEWKKQPHVGELPLDIVAQVVEHGDKAVAAIDKAAAAVTRNKEEFGRLRNDMHCYREFAYAFNLKVKAAQRVLNYQWGKDLNELDAAIPLMEQSLEHYRKLVALTDSTYYYANSMQTAQRRIPIGGDGGKNKTWKEMLVHYENELANFKANLQLLKDRAAGKVTESAAEIKPLSAANVKILNGLAPVKLATGANLFSNVPGKVDALAAELEGLTAYRMNGEVQRKEGTTIEFEAAAPVSLLVGYFRDDQKKYAKAPKLETDASANDYGQAEPKLTNAIRIAGMPLANVHAYHFETGKHTLLLPKGYTMVLGFTDAQVTPRNAGLAGAEETMDWMFY
;
A
#
# COMPACT_ATOMS: atom_id res chain seq x y z
N MET A 1 -6.49 -9.76 -3.81
CA MET A 1 -6.02 -8.68 -2.92
C MET A 1 -5.36 -9.28 -1.69
N PHE A 2 -4.39 -8.57 -1.12
CA PHE A 2 -3.83 -8.88 0.20
C PHE A 2 -4.78 -8.42 1.31
N MET A 3 -4.71 -9.03 2.49
CA MET A 3 -5.38 -8.60 3.72
C MET A 3 -5.01 -7.16 4.06
N SER A 4 -3.74 -6.77 3.91
CA SER A 4 -3.26 -5.39 4.11
C SER A 4 -4.07 -4.37 3.30
N GLN A 5 -4.47 -4.71 2.07
CA GLN A 5 -5.27 -3.85 1.19
C GLN A 5 -6.73 -3.74 1.62
N LEU A 6 -7.23 -4.67 2.45
CA LEU A 6 -8.58 -4.64 3.01
C LEU A 6 -8.63 -3.90 4.35
N VAL A 7 -7.63 -4.12 5.21
CA VAL A 7 -7.59 -3.54 6.56
C VAL A 7 -6.96 -2.14 6.60
N ASN A 8 -6.13 -1.80 5.62
CA ASN A 8 -5.50 -0.50 5.49
C ASN A 8 -5.53 0.00 4.02
N PRO A 9 -6.73 0.18 3.44
CA PRO A 9 -6.85 0.47 2.01
C PRO A 9 -6.26 1.84 1.63
N TYR A 10 -6.30 2.84 2.52
CA TYR A 10 -5.75 4.17 2.24
C TYR A 10 -4.22 4.20 2.10
N LYS A 11 -3.50 3.21 2.64
CA LYS A 11 -2.06 3.02 2.39
C LYS A 11 -1.75 2.81 0.91
N TYR A 12 -2.70 2.24 0.17
CA TYR A 12 -2.59 1.90 -1.24
C TYR A 12 -3.17 2.98 -2.17
N THR A 13 -3.43 4.18 -1.64
CA THR A 13 -4.01 5.32 -2.36
C THR A 13 -5.40 5.05 -2.94
N ILE A 14 -6.44 5.51 -2.24
CA ILE A 14 -7.81 5.58 -2.78
C ILE A 14 -8.06 6.99 -3.31
N TYR A 15 -8.54 7.09 -4.54
CA TYR A 15 -8.85 8.37 -5.17
C TYR A 15 -10.19 8.93 -4.70
N PRO A 16 -10.22 10.21 -4.27
CA PRO A 16 -11.48 10.92 -4.10
C PRO A 16 -12.28 10.92 -5.41
N GLY A 17 -13.58 10.67 -5.31
CA GLY A 17 -14.49 10.52 -6.45
C GLY A 17 -14.72 9.06 -6.86
N PHE A 18 -13.81 8.13 -6.55
CA PHE A 18 -14.00 6.73 -6.96
C PHE A 18 -15.18 6.08 -6.21
N TYR A 19 -15.16 6.10 -4.88
CA TYR A 19 -16.26 5.54 -4.08
C TYR A 19 -17.54 6.38 -4.21
N GLU A 20 -17.41 7.67 -4.47
CA GLU A 20 -18.52 8.61 -4.55
C GLU A 20 -19.21 8.60 -5.93
N SER A 21 -18.64 7.95 -6.96
CA SER A 21 -19.17 8.00 -8.33
C SER A 21 -19.26 6.65 -9.06
N CYS A 22 -18.67 5.57 -8.52
CA CYS A 22 -18.60 4.27 -9.21
C CYS A 22 -19.59 3.21 -8.69
N GLY A 23 -20.70 3.62 -8.10
CA GLY A 23 -21.74 2.70 -7.63
C GLY A 23 -22.79 3.42 -6.78
N PRO A 24 -23.70 2.66 -6.16
CA PRO A 24 -24.52 3.17 -5.06
C PRO A 24 -23.62 3.69 -3.93
N GLU A 25 -24.16 4.60 -3.12
CA GLU A 25 -23.54 4.93 -1.83
C GLU A 25 -23.37 3.65 -1.00
N GLY A 26 -22.26 3.53 -0.29
CA GLY A 26 -21.96 2.38 0.54
C GLY A 26 -20.74 2.57 1.42
N GLU A 27 -20.39 1.51 2.13
CA GLU A 27 -19.34 1.53 3.15
C GLU A 27 -18.18 0.61 2.78
N LYS A 28 -16.95 1.09 2.99
CA LYS A 28 -15.75 0.23 3.00
C LYS A 28 -15.80 -0.68 4.22
N LEU A 29 -15.08 -1.80 4.16
CA LEU A 29 -14.98 -2.71 5.32
C LEU A 29 -14.49 -2.00 6.60
N ILE A 30 -13.52 -1.09 6.46
CA ILE A 30 -13.00 -0.30 7.59
C ILE A 30 -14.05 0.65 8.19
N GLU A 31 -14.88 1.27 7.36
CA GLU A 31 -15.96 2.19 7.78
C GLU A 31 -17.09 1.40 8.43
N TYR A 32 -17.47 0.27 7.84
CA TYR A 32 -18.44 -0.67 8.39
C TYR A 32 -18.04 -1.14 9.81
N VAL A 33 -16.82 -1.65 9.97
CA VAL A 33 -16.35 -2.13 11.30
C VAL A 33 -16.23 -0.98 12.30
N GLU A 34 -15.74 0.19 11.88
CA GLU A 34 -15.70 1.37 12.73
C GLU A 34 -17.09 1.76 13.25
N LYS A 35 -18.10 1.77 12.37
CA LYS A 35 -19.48 2.09 12.74
C LYS A 35 -20.08 1.06 13.70
N GLU A 36 -19.80 -0.23 13.50
CA GLU A 36 -20.20 -1.29 14.45
C GLU A 36 -19.66 -1.01 15.86
N TRP A 37 -18.36 -0.74 15.97
CA TRP A 37 -17.72 -0.44 17.27
C TRP A 37 -18.22 0.85 17.90
N LYS A 38 -18.52 1.86 17.07
CA LYS A 38 -19.09 3.15 17.52
C LYS A 38 -20.61 3.12 17.68
N LYS A 39 -21.27 1.99 17.41
CA LYS A 39 -22.73 1.83 17.43
C LYS A 39 -23.46 2.88 16.58
N GLN A 40 -22.92 3.15 15.40
CA GLN A 40 -23.47 4.11 14.44
C GLN A 40 -24.30 3.39 13.38
N PRO A 41 -25.34 4.04 12.83
CA PRO A 41 -26.15 3.44 11.78
C PRO A 41 -25.36 3.26 10.48
N HIS A 42 -25.61 2.12 9.81
CA HIS A 42 -25.11 1.85 8.47
C HIS A 42 -25.97 2.51 7.40
N VAL A 43 -25.35 2.88 6.27
CA VAL A 43 -26.01 3.54 5.15
C VAL A 43 -25.54 2.93 3.82
N GLY A 44 -26.49 2.68 2.92
CA GLY A 44 -26.19 2.24 1.55
C GLY A 44 -25.78 0.77 1.43
N GLU A 45 -24.94 0.49 0.45
CA GLU A 45 -24.38 -0.83 0.14
C GLU A 45 -23.34 -1.27 1.17
N LEU A 46 -23.51 -2.45 1.75
CA LEU A 46 -22.66 -2.94 2.83
C LEU A 46 -21.69 -4.05 2.35
N PRO A 47 -20.44 -4.04 2.83
CA PRO A 47 -19.40 -4.92 2.29
C PRO A 47 -19.69 -6.41 2.55
N LEU A 48 -20.34 -6.74 3.68
CA LEU A 48 -20.69 -8.12 4.03
C LEU A 48 -21.86 -8.66 3.20
N ASP A 49 -22.81 -7.79 2.84
CA ASP A 49 -23.92 -8.15 1.98
C ASP A 49 -23.42 -8.43 0.57
N ILE A 50 -22.50 -7.61 0.06
CA ILE A 50 -21.96 -7.76 -1.29
C ILE A 50 -21.15 -9.04 -1.45
N VAL A 51 -20.27 -9.37 -0.51
CA VAL A 51 -19.53 -10.65 -0.63
C VAL A 51 -20.43 -11.88 -0.50
N ALA A 52 -21.57 -11.77 0.19
CA ALA A 52 -22.58 -12.82 0.21
C ALA A 52 -23.30 -12.94 -1.15
N GLN A 53 -23.73 -11.81 -1.73
CA GLN A 53 -24.37 -11.77 -3.05
C GLN A 53 -23.44 -12.30 -4.16
N VAL A 54 -22.16 -11.94 -4.13
CA VAL A 54 -21.18 -12.37 -5.14
C VAL A 54 -20.92 -13.88 -5.09
N VAL A 55 -20.96 -14.50 -3.90
CA VAL A 55 -20.95 -15.97 -3.77
C VAL A 55 -22.20 -16.59 -4.38
N GLU A 56 -23.38 -16.05 -4.08
CA GLU A 56 -24.64 -16.52 -4.67
C GLU A 56 -24.65 -16.40 -6.21
N HIS A 57 -24.08 -15.32 -6.75
CA HIS A 57 -23.91 -15.15 -8.20
C HIS A 57 -23.01 -16.24 -8.80
N GLY A 58 -21.88 -16.55 -8.17
CA GLY A 58 -20.98 -17.62 -8.60
C GLY A 58 -21.66 -18.99 -8.61
N ASP A 59 -22.42 -19.31 -7.55
CA ASP A 59 -23.14 -20.58 -7.45
C ASP A 59 -24.23 -20.71 -8.52
N LYS A 60 -25.03 -19.67 -8.74
CA LYS A 60 -26.06 -19.64 -9.79
C LYS A 60 -25.44 -19.77 -11.19
N ALA A 61 -24.33 -19.09 -11.45
CA ALA A 61 -23.64 -19.14 -12.73
C ALA A 61 -23.11 -20.56 -13.04
N VAL A 62 -22.43 -21.18 -12.07
CA VAL A 62 -21.95 -22.56 -12.23
C VAL A 62 -23.10 -23.56 -12.39
N ALA A 63 -24.16 -23.44 -11.59
CA ALA A 63 -25.32 -24.33 -11.70
C ALA A 63 -25.99 -24.23 -13.08
N ALA A 64 -26.13 -23.01 -13.61
CA ALA A 64 -26.73 -22.77 -14.93
C ALA A 64 -25.87 -23.35 -16.06
N ILE A 65 -24.56 -23.07 -16.08
CA ILE A 65 -23.68 -23.50 -17.16
C ILE A 65 -23.46 -25.02 -17.15
N ASP A 66 -23.38 -25.64 -15.97
CA ASP A 66 -23.20 -27.09 -15.85
C ASP A 66 -24.46 -27.83 -16.32
N LYS A 67 -25.65 -27.30 -16.02
CA LYS A 67 -26.92 -27.86 -16.50
C LYS A 67 -27.04 -27.82 -18.02
N ALA A 68 -26.50 -26.79 -18.67
CA ALA A 68 -26.54 -26.66 -20.12
C ALA A 68 -25.57 -27.61 -20.85
N ALA A 69 -24.52 -28.09 -20.18
CA ALA A 69 -23.37 -28.73 -20.83
C ALA A 69 -23.72 -29.93 -21.72
N ALA A 70 -24.68 -30.76 -21.33
CA ALA A 70 -25.09 -31.95 -22.10
C ALA A 70 -25.83 -31.60 -23.41
N ALA A 71 -26.45 -30.42 -23.49
CA ALA A 71 -27.24 -29.99 -24.64
C ALA A 71 -26.42 -29.29 -25.74
N VAL A 72 -25.13 -29.03 -25.49
CA VAL A 72 -24.28 -28.25 -26.41
C VAL A 72 -23.79 -29.13 -27.56
N THR A 73 -24.24 -28.82 -28.77
CA THR A 73 -23.90 -29.60 -29.99
C THR A 73 -22.91 -28.91 -30.92
N ARG A 74 -22.73 -27.59 -30.83
CA ARG A 74 -21.79 -26.77 -31.63
C ARG A 74 -20.94 -25.88 -30.73
N ASN A 75 -19.78 -25.42 -31.22
CA ASN A 75 -18.84 -24.58 -30.47
C ASN A 75 -18.45 -25.17 -29.10
N LYS A 76 -18.30 -26.51 -29.02
CA LYS A 76 -18.10 -27.24 -27.77
C LYS A 76 -16.85 -26.80 -27.01
N GLU A 77 -15.77 -26.50 -27.73
CA GLU A 77 -14.52 -26.03 -27.11
C GLU A 77 -14.69 -24.65 -26.45
N GLU A 78 -15.36 -23.73 -27.13
CA GLU A 78 -15.66 -22.41 -26.58
C GLU A 78 -16.60 -22.49 -25.38
N PHE A 79 -17.63 -23.34 -25.48
CA PHE A 79 -18.48 -23.62 -24.32
C PHE A 79 -17.67 -24.21 -23.15
N GLY A 80 -16.70 -25.08 -23.43
CA GLY A 80 -15.79 -25.61 -22.42
C GLY A 80 -14.98 -24.51 -21.72
N ARG A 81 -14.48 -23.52 -22.47
CA ARG A 81 -13.79 -22.34 -21.91
C ARG A 81 -14.74 -21.49 -21.07
N LEU A 82 -15.91 -21.13 -21.59
CA LEU A 82 -16.93 -20.39 -20.84
C LEU A 82 -17.34 -21.10 -19.55
N ARG A 83 -17.50 -22.42 -19.60
CA ARG A 83 -17.78 -23.24 -18.42
C ARG A 83 -16.64 -23.12 -17.41
N ASN A 84 -15.39 -23.29 -17.83
CA ASN A 84 -14.23 -23.10 -16.97
C ASN A 84 -14.22 -21.70 -16.33
N ASP A 85 -14.56 -20.65 -17.07
CA ASP A 85 -14.61 -19.28 -16.56
C ASP A 85 -15.65 -19.10 -15.45
N MET A 86 -16.83 -19.71 -15.56
CA MET A 86 -17.84 -19.64 -14.49
C MET A 86 -17.36 -20.34 -13.21
N HIS A 87 -16.64 -21.46 -13.36
CA HIS A 87 -16.00 -22.11 -12.21
C HIS A 87 -14.89 -21.23 -11.63
N CYS A 88 -14.07 -20.56 -12.46
CA CYS A 88 -13.07 -19.59 -12.00
C CYS A 88 -13.72 -18.44 -11.20
N TYR A 89 -14.81 -17.85 -11.72
CA TYR A 89 -15.54 -16.78 -11.03
C TYR A 89 -16.07 -17.23 -9.66
N ARG A 90 -16.63 -18.44 -9.57
CA ARG A 90 -17.10 -18.98 -8.29
C ARG A 90 -15.95 -19.18 -7.31
N GLU A 91 -14.85 -19.83 -7.71
CA GLU A 91 -13.72 -20.02 -6.80
C GLU A 91 -13.10 -18.69 -6.35
N PHE A 92 -13.05 -17.68 -7.23
CA PHE A 92 -12.63 -16.33 -6.87
C PHE A 92 -13.59 -15.68 -5.86
N ALA A 93 -14.91 -15.78 -6.07
CA ALA A 93 -15.93 -15.23 -5.18
C ALA A 93 -15.83 -15.81 -3.76
N TYR A 94 -15.70 -17.13 -3.63
CA TYR A 94 -15.52 -17.79 -2.33
C TYR A 94 -14.22 -17.37 -1.66
N ALA A 95 -13.09 -17.36 -2.40
CA ALA A 95 -11.81 -16.91 -1.87
C ALA A 95 -11.88 -15.47 -1.35
N PHE A 96 -12.53 -14.57 -2.08
CA PHE A 96 -12.67 -13.16 -1.70
C PHE A 96 -13.59 -12.97 -0.49
N ASN A 97 -14.76 -13.61 -0.47
CA ASN A 97 -15.70 -13.58 0.66
C ASN A 97 -15.05 -14.02 1.98
N LEU A 98 -14.32 -15.14 1.96
CA LEU A 98 -13.62 -15.64 3.14
C LEU A 98 -12.49 -14.69 3.58
N LYS A 99 -11.77 -14.09 2.63
CA LYS A 99 -10.71 -13.11 2.95
C LYS A 99 -11.29 -11.82 3.54
N VAL A 100 -12.44 -11.33 3.07
CA VAL A 100 -13.14 -10.18 3.65
C VAL A 100 -13.61 -10.47 5.08
N LYS A 101 -14.18 -11.66 5.33
CA LYS A 101 -14.55 -12.08 6.69
C LYS A 101 -13.33 -12.19 7.61
N ALA A 102 -12.19 -12.67 7.11
CA ALA A 102 -10.94 -12.66 7.87
C ALA A 102 -10.47 -11.23 8.18
N ALA A 103 -10.54 -10.31 7.21
CA ALA A 103 -10.16 -8.92 7.41
C ALA A 103 -11.06 -8.22 8.44
N GLN A 104 -12.35 -8.53 8.47
CA GLN A 104 -13.28 -8.05 9.50
C GLN A 104 -12.81 -8.44 10.90
N ARG A 105 -12.38 -9.70 11.09
CA ARG A 105 -11.82 -10.18 12.37
C ARG A 105 -10.57 -9.39 12.78
N VAL A 106 -9.65 -9.16 11.85
CA VAL A 106 -8.44 -8.36 12.12
C VAL A 106 -8.78 -6.91 12.49
N LEU A 107 -9.80 -6.32 11.84
CA LEU A 107 -10.28 -4.98 12.19
C LEU A 107 -10.97 -4.96 13.56
N ASN A 108 -11.74 -6.00 13.92
CA ASN A 108 -12.31 -6.12 15.26
C ASN A 108 -11.22 -6.15 16.33
N TYR A 109 -10.11 -6.87 16.09
CA TYR A 109 -8.94 -6.81 16.97
C TYR A 109 -8.37 -5.38 17.06
N GLN A 110 -8.29 -4.63 15.94
CA GLN A 110 -7.79 -3.26 15.97
C GLN A 110 -8.54 -2.39 16.99
N TRP A 111 -9.87 -2.54 17.07
CA TRP A 111 -10.74 -1.78 17.97
C TRP A 111 -10.83 -2.38 19.38
N GLY A 112 -11.08 -3.68 19.49
CA GLY A 112 -11.35 -4.36 20.77
C GLY A 112 -10.13 -4.93 21.48
N LYS A 113 -9.01 -5.09 20.77
CA LYS A 113 -7.77 -5.73 21.24
C LYS A 113 -7.96 -7.17 21.75
N ASP A 114 -9.06 -7.83 21.40
CA ASP A 114 -9.31 -9.24 21.72
C ASP A 114 -8.54 -10.15 20.76
N LEU A 115 -7.49 -10.82 21.27
CA LEU A 115 -6.66 -11.75 20.50
C LEU A 115 -7.46 -12.92 19.91
N ASN A 116 -8.62 -13.27 20.46
CA ASN A 116 -9.48 -14.32 19.91
C ASN A 116 -9.99 -13.98 18.50
N GLU A 117 -10.15 -12.70 18.18
CA GLU A 117 -10.51 -12.27 16.82
C GLU A 117 -9.40 -12.65 15.82
N LEU A 118 -8.13 -12.50 16.19
CA LEU A 118 -7.00 -12.88 15.33
C LEU A 118 -6.91 -14.40 15.16
N ASP A 119 -7.19 -15.19 16.20
CA ASP A 119 -7.30 -16.64 16.09
C ASP A 119 -8.44 -17.05 15.14
N ALA A 120 -9.60 -16.40 15.24
CA ALA A 120 -10.74 -16.66 14.39
C ALA A 120 -10.51 -16.27 12.91
N ALA A 121 -9.54 -15.39 12.63
CA ALA A 121 -9.16 -15.04 11.25
C ALA A 121 -8.43 -16.17 10.53
N ILE A 122 -7.66 -17.01 11.24
CA ILE A 122 -6.85 -18.08 10.65
C ILE A 122 -7.68 -19.07 9.80
N PRO A 123 -8.74 -19.72 10.32
CA PRO A 123 -9.48 -20.70 9.53
C PRO A 123 -10.16 -20.09 8.31
N LEU A 124 -10.49 -18.79 8.35
CA LEU A 124 -11.05 -18.06 7.22
C LEU A 124 -10.00 -17.83 6.12
N MET A 125 -8.78 -17.43 6.50
CA MET A 125 -7.67 -17.28 5.57
C MET A 125 -7.25 -18.62 4.93
N GLU A 126 -7.26 -19.70 5.71
CA GLU A 126 -6.96 -21.06 5.22
C GLU A 126 -7.98 -21.53 4.18
N GLN A 127 -9.26 -21.37 4.45
CA GLN A 127 -10.32 -21.70 3.49
C GLN A 127 -10.27 -20.79 2.25
N SER A 128 -9.96 -19.50 2.43
CA SER A 128 -9.74 -18.58 1.30
C SER A 128 -8.63 -19.10 0.37
N LEU A 129 -7.51 -19.57 0.95
CA LEU A 129 -6.42 -20.17 0.19
C LEU A 129 -6.80 -21.49 -0.48
N GLU A 130 -7.67 -22.30 0.13
CA GLU A 130 -8.17 -23.52 -0.52
C GLU A 130 -8.89 -23.20 -1.84
N HIS A 131 -9.81 -22.23 -1.82
CA HIS A 131 -10.48 -21.77 -3.03
C HIS A 131 -9.51 -21.11 -4.02
N TYR A 132 -8.52 -20.34 -3.52
CA TYR A 132 -7.50 -19.76 -4.39
C TYR A 132 -6.65 -20.84 -5.09
N ARG A 133 -6.31 -21.95 -4.41
CA ARG A 133 -5.62 -23.08 -5.04
C ARG A 133 -6.47 -23.77 -6.11
N LYS A 134 -7.78 -23.91 -5.88
CA LYS A 134 -8.73 -24.40 -6.90
C LYS A 134 -8.74 -23.47 -8.12
N LEU A 135 -8.75 -22.16 -7.91
CA LEU A 135 -8.65 -21.16 -8.99
C LEU A 135 -7.32 -21.28 -9.77
N VAL A 136 -6.19 -21.51 -9.09
CA VAL A 136 -4.91 -21.78 -9.78
C VAL A 136 -5.01 -23.02 -10.65
N ALA A 137 -5.57 -24.12 -10.13
CA ALA A 137 -5.73 -25.35 -10.90
C ALA A 137 -6.60 -25.15 -12.16
N LEU A 138 -7.65 -24.30 -12.08
CA LEU A 138 -8.51 -23.96 -13.21
C LEU A 138 -7.84 -23.05 -14.24
N THR A 139 -6.76 -22.34 -13.88
CA THR A 139 -6.14 -21.29 -14.71
C THR A 139 -4.74 -21.61 -15.25
N ASP A 140 -3.96 -22.47 -14.58
CA ASP A 140 -2.53 -22.74 -14.88
C ASP A 140 -2.30 -23.21 -16.33
N SER A 141 -3.26 -23.93 -16.91
CA SER A 141 -3.20 -24.43 -18.29
C SER A 141 -4.24 -23.82 -19.24
N THR A 142 -5.05 -22.87 -18.78
CA THR A 142 -6.18 -22.32 -19.56
C THR A 142 -6.06 -20.82 -19.82
N TYR A 143 -5.18 -20.13 -19.10
CA TYR A 143 -4.89 -18.70 -19.28
C TYR A 143 -3.39 -18.43 -19.35
N TYR A 144 -2.98 -17.55 -20.26
CA TYR A 144 -1.59 -17.08 -20.31
C TYR A 144 -1.23 -16.16 -19.13
N TYR A 145 -2.16 -15.26 -18.76
CA TYR A 145 -2.00 -14.25 -17.71
C TYR A 145 -3.36 -13.56 -17.44
N ALA A 146 -3.45 -12.84 -16.32
CA ALA A 146 -4.61 -12.03 -15.94
C ALA A 146 -4.55 -10.61 -16.54
N ASN A 147 -3.52 -9.82 -16.21
CA ASN A 147 -3.37 -8.45 -16.72
C ASN A 147 -2.60 -8.41 -18.05
N SER A 148 -3.13 -7.68 -19.03
CA SER A 148 -2.46 -7.43 -20.31
C SER A 148 -1.36 -6.36 -20.19
N MET A 149 -1.52 -5.36 -19.31
CA MET A 149 -0.49 -4.37 -18.99
C MET A 149 0.51 -4.96 -17.98
N GLN A 150 1.65 -5.42 -18.49
CA GLN A 150 2.65 -6.23 -17.75
C GLN A 150 3.88 -5.41 -17.34
N THR A 151 3.64 -4.28 -16.69
CA THR A 151 4.65 -3.27 -16.39
C THR A 151 4.60 -2.82 -14.93
N ALA A 152 5.60 -2.04 -14.52
CA ALA A 152 5.72 -1.54 -13.14
C ALA A 152 4.55 -0.63 -12.71
N GLN A 153 3.77 -0.11 -13.66
CA GLN A 153 2.55 0.67 -13.38
C GLN A 153 1.45 -0.16 -12.70
N ARG A 154 1.45 -1.50 -12.82
CA ARG A 154 0.47 -2.37 -12.15
C ARG A 154 0.89 -2.59 -10.70
N ARG A 155 0.26 -1.90 -9.74
CA ARG A 155 0.63 -1.94 -8.31
C ARG A 155 -0.24 -2.83 -7.41
N ILE A 156 -1.51 -3.00 -7.76
CA ILE A 156 -2.46 -3.82 -7.00
C ILE A 156 -2.74 -5.14 -7.74
N PRO A 157 -2.65 -6.32 -7.11
CA PRO A 157 -2.35 -6.54 -5.69
C PRO A 157 -0.86 -6.40 -5.33
N ILE A 158 0.07 -6.51 -6.29
CA ILE A 158 1.52 -6.31 -6.12
C ILE A 158 2.11 -5.81 -7.44
N GLY A 159 3.32 -5.24 -7.41
CA GLY A 159 4.06 -4.79 -8.60
C GLY A 159 4.09 -5.80 -9.74
N GLY A 160 3.80 -5.34 -10.97
CA GLY A 160 3.86 -6.10 -12.23
C GLY A 160 5.20 -5.97 -12.98
N ASP A 161 6.24 -5.51 -12.28
CA ASP A 161 7.55 -5.14 -12.79
C ASP A 161 8.18 -6.26 -13.64
N GLY A 162 8.61 -5.92 -14.86
CA GLY A 162 9.19 -6.88 -15.80
C GLY A 162 8.25 -8.03 -16.21
N GLY A 163 6.93 -7.81 -16.15
CA GLY A 163 5.91 -8.81 -16.46
C GLY A 163 5.79 -9.94 -15.44
N LYS A 164 6.19 -9.69 -14.19
CA LYS A 164 6.01 -10.62 -13.05
C LYS A 164 4.63 -10.49 -12.42
N ASN A 165 4.25 -11.48 -11.60
CA ASN A 165 3.03 -11.47 -10.79
C ASN A 165 1.76 -11.30 -11.63
N LYS A 166 1.74 -11.85 -12.85
CA LYS A 166 0.66 -11.70 -13.82
C LYS A 166 -0.28 -12.91 -13.88
N THR A 167 0.06 -13.99 -13.19
CA THR A 167 -0.73 -15.23 -13.11
C THR A 167 -1.22 -15.48 -11.68
N TRP A 168 -2.34 -16.20 -11.55
CA TRP A 168 -2.84 -16.65 -10.25
C TRP A 168 -1.83 -17.54 -9.51
N LYS A 169 -1.07 -18.36 -10.24
CA LYS A 169 -0.02 -19.21 -9.67
C LYS A 169 1.11 -18.42 -9.01
N GLU A 170 1.59 -17.35 -9.65
CA GLU A 170 2.56 -16.44 -9.03
C GLU A 170 1.97 -15.79 -7.78
N MET A 171 0.69 -15.41 -7.81
CA MET A 171 0.03 -14.77 -6.67
C MET A 171 -0.20 -15.70 -5.48
N LEU A 172 -0.42 -17.01 -5.72
CA LEU A 172 -0.63 -17.99 -4.67
C LEU A 172 0.55 -18.04 -3.69
N VAL A 173 1.79 -17.99 -4.19
CA VAL A 173 3.01 -17.98 -3.35
C VAL A 173 2.97 -16.83 -2.35
N HIS A 174 2.57 -15.64 -2.80
CA HIS A 174 2.48 -14.46 -1.93
C HIS A 174 1.36 -14.57 -0.90
N TYR A 175 0.22 -15.18 -1.26
CA TYR A 175 -0.89 -15.35 -0.33
C TYR A 175 -0.63 -16.45 0.71
N GLU A 176 0.16 -17.47 0.38
CA GLU A 176 0.63 -18.46 1.35
C GLU A 176 1.62 -17.82 2.35
N ASN A 177 2.55 -16.99 1.86
CA ASN A 177 3.46 -16.22 2.71
C ASN A 177 2.70 -15.24 3.62
N GLU A 178 1.67 -14.55 3.11
CA GLU A 178 0.79 -13.67 3.90
C GLU A 178 0.19 -14.39 5.11
N LEU A 179 -0.32 -15.63 4.94
CA LEU A 179 -0.84 -16.42 6.05
C LEU A 179 0.26 -16.89 7.01
N ALA A 180 1.43 -17.28 6.50
CA ALA A 180 2.54 -17.69 7.33
C ALA A 180 3.02 -16.55 8.23
N ASN A 181 3.18 -15.35 7.68
CA ASN A 181 3.52 -14.14 8.41
C ASN A 181 2.46 -13.81 9.47
N PHE A 182 1.18 -13.86 9.10
CA PHE A 182 0.08 -13.62 10.04
C PHE A 182 0.12 -14.55 11.26
N LYS A 183 0.31 -15.85 11.03
CA LYS A 183 0.42 -16.85 12.12
C LYS A 183 1.65 -16.60 13.01
N ALA A 184 2.79 -16.28 12.41
CA ALA A 184 4.01 -15.99 13.15
C ALA A 184 3.87 -14.72 14.01
N ASN A 185 3.32 -13.64 13.45
CA ASN A 185 3.11 -12.38 14.14
C ASN A 185 2.05 -12.50 15.25
N LEU A 186 1.00 -13.29 15.05
CA LEU A 186 0.04 -13.61 16.11
C LEU A 186 0.69 -14.36 17.27
N GLN A 187 1.54 -15.35 16.98
CA GLN A 187 2.26 -16.08 18.02
C GLN A 187 3.17 -15.14 18.82
N LEU A 188 3.88 -14.23 18.15
CA LEU A 188 4.70 -13.20 18.80
C LEU A 188 3.86 -12.30 19.72
N LEU A 189 2.68 -11.85 19.27
CA LEU A 189 1.76 -11.06 20.10
C LEU A 189 1.30 -11.83 21.34
N LYS A 190 0.96 -13.11 21.19
CA LYS A 190 0.57 -13.96 22.32
C LYS A 190 1.71 -14.13 23.33
N ASP A 191 2.93 -14.36 22.85
CA ASP A 191 4.10 -14.51 23.71
C ASP A 191 4.46 -13.20 24.42
N ARG A 192 4.29 -12.04 23.76
CA ARG A 192 4.39 -10.71 24.40
C ARG A 192 3.33 -10.52 25.48
N ALA A 193 2.07 -10.80 25.18
CA ALA A 193 0.97 -10.70 26.15
C ALA A 193 1.18 -11.63 27.36
N ALA A 194 1.84 -12.78 27.14
CA ALA A 194 2.21 -13.72 28.19
C ALA A 194 3.51 -13.35 28.94
N GLY A 195 4.13 -12.19 28.65
CA GLY A 195 5.36 -11.73 29.30
C GLY A 195 6.62 -12.54 28.96
N LYS A 196 6.58 -13.37 27.91
CA LYS A 196 7.72 -14.21 27.47
C LYS A 196 8.74 -13.46 26.61
N VAL A 197 8.38 -12.27 26.15
CA VAL A 197 9.22 -11.42 25.29
C VAL A 197 9.45 -10.10 26.01
N THR A 198 10.66 -9.91 26.54
CA THR A 198 11.17 -8.59 26.94
C THR A 198 11.67 -7.88 25.69
N GLU A 199 10.96 -6.87 25.21
CA GLU A 199 11.41 -6.09 24.04
C GLU A 199 12.77 -5.45 24.32
N SER A 200 13.80 -5.84 23.56
CA SER A 200 14.64 -4.82 22.96
C SER A 200 13.91 -4.38 21.70
N ALA A 201 13.20 -3.25 21.73
CA ALA A 201 12.81 -2.58 20.50
C ALA A 201 14.08 -2.48 19.66
N ALA A 202 14.12 -3.12 18.49
CA ALA A 202 15.28 -2.99 17.62
C ALA A 202 15.46 -1.50 17.37
N GLU A 203 16.57 -0.96 17.88
CA GLU A 203 16.84 0.48 17.83
C GLU A 203 16.82 0.90 16.36
N ILE A 204 15.84 1.74 15.99
CA ILE A 204 15.71 2.23 14.62
C ILE A 204 16.89 3.17 14.39
N LYS A 205 17.86 2.69 13.60
CA LYS A 205 19.07 3.45 13.33
C LYS A 205 18.81 4.52 12.26
N PRO A 206 19.42 5.70 12.39
CA PRO A 206 19.49 6.67 11.31
C PRO A 206 20.06 6.05 10.02
N LEU A 207 19.54 6.47 8.87
CA LEU A 207 20.08 6.08 7.57
C LEU A 207 21.46 6.67 7.36
N SER A 208 22.34 5.93 6.70
CA SER A 208 23.63 6.45 6.25
C SER A 208 23.40 7.54 5.20
N ALA A 209 24.02 8.70 5.41
CA ALA A 209 24.02 9.76 4.40
C ALA A 209 24.95 9.37 3.24
N ALA A 210 24.41 9.35 2.02
CA ALA A 210 25.22 9.15 0.83
C ALA A 210 26.00 10.42 0.47
N ASN A 211 27.24 10.26 0.07
CA ASN A 211 28.05 11.37 -0.42
C ASN A 211 27.72 11.68 -1.88
N VAL A 212 26.97 12.75 -2.10
CA VAL A 212 26.64 13.26 -3.44
C VAL A 212 27.18 14.68 -3.61
N LYS A 213 27.52 15.05 -4.84
CA LYS A 213 27.93 16.42 -5.17
C LYS A 213 26.75 17.18 -5.76
N ILE A 214 26.24 18.16 -5.04
CA ILE A 214 25.22 19.09 -5.54
C ILE A 214 25.85 20.05 -6.55
N LEU A 215 25.19 20.23 -7.69
CA LEU A 215 25.69 21.00 -8.83
C LEU A 215 25.05 22.39 -8.93
N ASN A 216 23.83 22.57 -8.40
CA ASN A 216 23.07 23.82 -8.48
C ASN A 216 23.05 24.66 -7.18
N GLY A 217 24.02 24.44 -6.29
CA GLY A 217 24.28 25.33 -5.15
C GLY A 217 23.23 25.34 -4.03
N LEU A 218 22.43 24.27 -3.89
CA LEU A 218 21.44 24.16 -2.81
C LEU A 218 22.10 24.22 -1.43
N ALA A 219 21.52 25.02 -0.52
CA ALA A 219 22.07 25.21 0.82
C ALA A 219 21.82 23.98 1.71
N PRO A 220 22.87 23.25 2.16
CA PRO A 220 22.69 22.08 3.00
C PRO A 220 22.25 22.47 4.41
N VAL A 221 21.44 21.63 5.03
CA VAL A 221 21.02 21.74 6.43
C VAL A 221 20.96 20.35 7.04
N LYS A 222 21.55 20.19 8.24
CA LYS A 222 21.46 18.92 8.98
C LYS A 222 20.02 18.71 9.41
N LEU A 223 19.44 17.57 9.03
CA LEU A 223 18.08 17.20 9.36
C LEU A 223 18.03 16.71 10.82
N ALA A 224 17.30 17.44 11.65
CA ALA A 224 17.12 17.16 13.07
C ALA A 224 15.92 17.98 13.57
N THR A 225 15.40 17.67 14.76
CA THR A 225 14.45 18.55 15.44
C THR A 225 15.03 19.96 15.58
N GLY A 226 14.22 20.98 15.26
CA GLY A 226 14.62 22.39 15.23
C GLY A 226 15.26 22.85 13.92
N ALA A 227 15.56 21.96 12.98
CA ALA A 227 16.06 22.34 11.67
C ALA A 227 15.05 23.21 10.91
N ASN A 228 15.56 24.17 10.13
CA ASN A 228 14.73 25.00 9.27
C ASN A 228 14.92 24.60 7.80
N LEU A 229 13.93 23.92 7.24
CA LEU A 229 13.94 23.43 5.85
C LEU A 229 13.46 24.47 4.84
N PHE A 230 12.81 25.55 5.28
CA PHE A 230 12.31 26.61 4.41
C PHE A 230 12.91 27.97 4.76
N SER A 231 13.47 28.69 3.78
CA SER A 231 14.06 30.00 4.02
C SER A 231 13.03 31.09 4.34
N ASN A 232 11.78 30.89 3.91
CA ASN A 232 10.70 31.87 3.92
C ASN A 232 9.53 31.49 4.85
N VAL A 233 9.65 30.44 5.64
CA VAL A 233 8.64 30.00 6.63
C VAL A 233 9.29 29.91 8.00
N PRO A 234 8.64 30.40 9.08
CA PRO A 234 9.22 30.36 10.42
C PRO A 234 9.21 28.96 11.05
N GLY A 235 8.36 28.06 10.55
CA GLY A 235 8.20 26.69 11.05
C GLY A 235 9.49 25.89 11.00
N LYS A 236 9.79 25.18 12.09
CA LYS A 236 10.93 24.27 12.23
C LYS A 236 10.44 22.83 12.27
N VAL A 237 11.35 21.88 12.07
CA VAL A 237 11.06 20.46 12.27
C VAL A 237 10.73 20.23 13.74
N ASP A 238 9.50 19.83 14.03
CA ASP A 238 9.05 19.51 15.41
C ASP A 238 9.36 18.06 15.75
N ALA A 239 9.13 17.16 14.79
CA ALA A 239 9.38 15.74 14.93
C ALA A 239 9.68 15.12 13.56
N LEU A 240 10.49 14.06 13.55
CA LEU A 240 10.88 13.30 12.38
C LEU A 240 11.10 11.82 12.72
N ALA A 241 10.98 10.95 11.72
CA ALA A 241 11.33 9.54 11.83
C ALA A 241 12.82 9.37 12.15
N ALA A 242 13.17 8.41 13.01
CA ALA A 242 14.54 8.19 13.46
C ALA A 242 15.52 7.90 12.30
N GLU A 243 15.04 7.28 11.22
CA GLU A 243 15.79 7.02 9.99
C GLU A 243 16.30 8.30 9.32
N LEU A 244 15.60 9.42 9.49
CA LEU A 244 15.91 10.69 8.83
C LEU A 244 16.91 11.53 9.61
N GLU A 245 17.11 11.22 10.89
CA GLU A 245 17.96 12.01 11.79
C GLU A 245 19.41 12.08 11.28
N GLY A 246 19.96 13.28 11.20
CA GLY A 246 21.35 13.50 10.81
C GLY A 246 21.63 13.50 9.31
N LEU A 247 20.66 13.18 8.44
CA LEU A 247 20.82 13.34 6.99
C LEU A 247 21.06 14.80 6.60
N THR A 248 21.72 15.02 5.45
CA THR A 248 21.89 16.35 4.88
C THR A 248 20.69 16.68 3.98
N ALA A 249 19.73 17.41 4.53
CA ALA A 249 18.63 18.00 3.77
C ALA A 249 19.08 19.28 3.06
N TYR A 250 18.21 19.84 2.22
CA TYR A 250 18.49 21.08 1.49
C TYR A 250 17.42 22.12 1.77
N ARG A 251 17.85 23.30 2.22
CA ARG A 251 16.97 24.41 2.56
C ARG A 251 16.48 25.10 1.30
N MET A 252 15.16 25.24 1.16
CA MET A 252 14.51 25.75 -0.05
C MET A 252 13.66 26.99 0.25
N ASN A 253 13.32 27.76 -0.78
CA ASN A 253 12.30 28.82 -0.67
C ASN A 253 10.97 28.29 -1.19
N GLY A 254 10.00 28.05 -0.31
CA GLY A 254 8.72 27.46 -0.68
C GLY A 254 7.85 28.33 -1.59
N GLU A 255 7.98 29.66 -1.55
CA GLU A 255 7.28 30.52 -2.53
C GLU A 255 7.90 30.43 -3.92
N VAL A 256 9.22 30.18 -4.03
CA VAL A 256 9.85 29.86 -5.32
C VAL A 256 9.37 28.50 -5.80
N GLN A 257 9.33 27.48 -4.92
CA GLN A 257 8.82 26.15 -5.28
C GLN A 257 7.40 26.19 -5.84
N ARG A 258 6.53 27.06 -5.30
CA ARG A 258 5.17 27.25 -5.81
C ARG A 258 5.09 27.81 -7.23
N LYS A 259 6.03 28.67 -7.61
CA LYS A 259 6.04 29.33 -8.91
C LYS A 259 6.75 28.48 -9.96
N GLU A 260 7.90 27.92 -9.60
CA GLU A 260 8.89 27.37 -10.53
C GLU A 260 9.04 25.85 -10.42
N GLY A 261 8.67 25.25 -9.28
CA GLY A 261 9.00 23.84 -8.98
C GLY A 261 10.32 23.74 -8.21
N THR A 262 10.85 22.53 -8.07
CA THR A 262 12.16 22.32 -7.43
C THR A 262 13.06 21.53 -8.36
N THR A 263 14.18 22.14 -8.76
CA THR A 263 15.22 21.45 -9.55
C THR A 263 16.35 20.99 -8.63
N ILE A 264 16.75 19.73 -8.78
CA ILE A 264 17.87 19.14 -8.04
C ILE A 264 18.85 18.62 -9.07
N GLU A 265 20.06 19.17 -9.08
CA GLU A 265 21.14 18.73 -9.96
C GLU A 265 22.26 18.18 -9.09
N PHE A 266 22.63 16.92 -9.31
CA PHE A 266 23.62 16.26 -8.49
C PHE A 266 24.42 15.22 -9.28
N GLU A 267 25.57 14.86 -8.72
CA GLU A 267 26.43 13.77 -9.20
C GLU A 267 26.60 12.74 -8.07
N ALA A 268 26.34 11.47 -8.39
CA ALA A 268 26.47 10.35 -7.48
C ALA A 268 27.54 9.37 -7.98
N ALA A 269 28.47 8.99 -7.10
CA ALA A 269 29.55 8.05 -7.41
C ALA A 269 29.15 6.57 -7.25
N ALA A 270 27.98 6.31 -6.65
CA ALA A 270 27.36 5.01 -6.47
C ALA A 270 25.84 5.18 -6.59
N PRO A 271 25.06 4.08 -6.73
CA PRO A 271 23.61 4.16 -6.68
C PRO A 271 23.13 4.74 -5.34
N VAL A 272 22.15 5.65 -5.40
CA VAL A 272 21.62 6.36 -4.23
C VAL A 272 20.11 6.54 -4.33
N SER A 273 19.45 6.69 -3.17
CA SER A 273 18.07 7.13 -3.06
C SER A 273 18.00 8.56 -2.52
N LEU A 274 17.32 9.45 -3.23
CA LEU A 274 16.91 10.77 -2.75
C LEU A 274 15.59 10.66 -2.00
N LEU A 275 15.54 11.21 -0.78
CA LEU A 275 14.34 11.24 0.05
C LEU A 275 13.60 12.57 -0.11
N VAL A 276 12.36 12.50 -0.58
CA VAL A 276 11.51 13.67 -0.84
C VAL A 276 10.26 13.61 0.04
N GLY A 277 10.03 14.66 0.81
CA GLY A 277 8.89 14.78 1.71
C GLY A 277 7.71 15.53 1.07
N TYR A 278 6.56 14.86 0.96
CA TYR A 278 5.31 15.44 0.45
C TYR A 278 4.29 15.61 1.58
N PHE A 279 3.73 16.81 1.69
CA PHE A 279 2.70 17.13 2.67
C PHE A 279 1.39 16.42 2.37
N ARG A 280 0.74 15.91 3.42
CA ARG A 280 -0.59 15.29 3.37
C ARG A 280 -1.68 16.35 3.37
N ASP A 281 -1.70 17.19 2.34
CA ASP A 281 -2.69 18.26 2.15
C ASP A 281 -2.87 18.55 0.65
N ASP A 282 -4.12 18.56 0.18
CA ASP A 282 -4.48 18.73 -1.23
C ASP A 282 -4.50 20.20 -1.70
N GLN A 283 -4.24 21.17 -0.82
CA GLN A 283 -4.13 22.57 -1.21
C GLN A 283 -3.04 22.76 -2.26
N LYS A 284 -3.36 23.50 -3.33
CA LYS A 284 -2.45 23.81 -4.46
C LYS A 284 -1.11 24.45 -4.06
N LYS A 285 -0.97 24.91 -2.82
CA LYS A 285 0.31 25.43 -2.31
C LYS A 285 1.31 24.31 -2.07
N TYR A 286 0.90 23.09 -1.76
CA TYR A 286 1.78 21.94 -1.56
C TYR A 286 2.02 21.19 -2.86
N ALA A 287 3.25 20.67 -3.03
CA ALA A 287 3.53 19.81 -4.16
C ALA A 287 2.79 18.49 -4.01
N LYS A 288 2.22 17.98 -5.10
CA LYS A 288 1.54 16.68 -5.09
C LYS A 288 2.59 15.57 -5.17
N ALA A 289 2.41 14.54 -4.35
CA ALA A 289 3.18 13.30 -4.48
C ALA A 289 2.97 12.64 -5.86
N PRO A 290 3.93 11.83 -6.33
CA PRO A 290 3.81 11.05 -7.58
C PRO A 290 2.55 10.19 -7.61
N LYS A 291 1.85 10.15 -8.76
CA LYS A 291 0.59 9.40 -8.95
C LYS A 291 0.55 8.71 -10.31
N LEU A 292 0.61 7.37 -10.32
CA LEU A 292 0.69 6.54 -11.53
C LEU A 292 -0.53 6.66 -12.45
N GLU A 293 -1.70 6.88 -11.86
CA GLU A 293 -2.99 6.93 -12.55
C GLU A 293 -3.16 8.20 -13.39
N THR A 294 -2.43 9.27 -13.06
CA THR A 294 -2.44 10.53 -13.79
C THR A 294 -1.12 10.83 -14.50
N ASP A 295 -0.07 10.07 -14.19
CA ASP A 295 1.27 10.28 -14.70
C ASP A 295 2.02 8.95 -14.77
N ALA A 296 2.22 8.45 -15.99
CA ALA A 296 2.93 7.19 -16.23
C ALA A 296 4.40 7.21 -15.76
N SER A 297 5.00 8.40 -15.60
CA SER A 297 6.37 8.59 -15.11
C SER A 297 6.49 8.62 -13.58
N ALA A 298 5.36 8.55 -12.87
CA ALA A 298 5.30 8.63 -11.41
C ALA A 298 5.98 7.46 -10.68
N ASN A 299 6.58 6.51 -11.40
CA ASN A 299 7.40 5.44 -10.83
C ASN A 299 8.75 5.23 -11.53
N ASP A 300 9.19 6.16 -12.39
CA ASP A 300 10.46 6.03 -13.13
C ASP A 300 11.67 5.89 -12.20
N TYR A 301 11.58 6.44 -10.98
CA TYR A 301 12.58 6.38 -9.93
C TYR A 301 12.13 5.49 -8.75
N GLY A 302 11.09 4.66 -8.91
CA GLY A 302 10.52 3.86 -7.82
C GLY A 302 9.74 4.65 -6.77
N GLN A 303 9.34 5.88 -7.09
CA GLN A 303 8.82 6.89 -6.18
C GLN A 303 7.31 6.85 -5.94
N ALA A 304 6.57 5.93 -6.58
CA ALA A 304 5.11 5.95 -6.54
C ALA A 304 4.54 5.77 -5.12
N GLU A 305 5.16 4.91 -4.32
CA GLU A 305 4.72 4.63 -2.95
C GLU A 305 5.64 5.27 -1.91
N PRO A 306 5.10 5.88 -0.84
CA PRO A 306 5.91 6.41 0.24
C PRO A 306 6.64 5.28 0.96
N LYS A 307 7.91 5.50 1.32
CA LYS A 307 8.69 4.59 2.15
C LYS A 307 8.46 4.85 3.63
N LEU A 308 8.44 6.12 4.06
CA LEU A 308 8.11 6.46 5.43
C LEU A 308 6.81 7.26 5.46
N THR A 309 5.74 6.68 6.00
CA THR A 309 4.48 7.40 6.20
C THR A 309 4.47 8.09 7.57
N ASN A 310 3.79 9.24 7.68
CA ASN A 310 3.71 10.01 8.94
C ASN A 310 5.09 10.37 9.51
N ALA A 311 6.00 10.80 8.63
CA ALA A 311 7.44 10.73 8.89
C ALA A 311 8.09 12.05 9.27
N ILE A 312 7.47 13.19 8.96
CA ILE A 312 8.01 14.49 9.37
C ILE A 312 6.91 15.50 9.65
N ARG A 313 7.07 16.26 10.73
CA ARG A 313 6.19 17.35 11.15
C ARG A 313 6.99 18.65 11.23
N ILE A 314 6.48 19.68 10.58
CA ILE A 314 7.00 21.05 10.66
C ILE A 314 5.96 21.92 11.35
N ALA A 315 6.37 22.75 12.30
CA ALA A 315 5.48 23.66 13.01
C ALA A 315 4.66 24.51 12.03
N GLY A 316 3.33 24.46 12.17
CA GLY A 316 2.39 25.21 11.32
C GLY A 316 2.21 24.64 9.90
N MET A 317 2.69 23.43 9.62
CA MET A 317 2.50 22.74 8.34
C MET A 317 1.86 21.35 8.55
N PRO A 318 1.20 20.79 7.51
CA PRO A 318 0.67 19.43 7.55
C PRO A 318 1.76 18.38 7.83
N LEU A 319 1.32 17.21 8.26
CA LEU A 319 2.18 16.02 8.35
C LEU A 319 2.60 15.58 6.95
N ALA A 320 3.82 15.07 6.79
CA ALA A 320 4.32 14.63 5.49
C ALA A 320 4.78 13.17 5.47
N ASN A 321 4.66 12.57 4.29
CA ASN A 321 5.20 11.26 3.95
C ASN A 321 6.49 11.43 3.15
N VAL A 322 7.39 10.45 3.22
CA VAL A 322 8.66 10.45 2.50
C VAL A 322 8.65 9.39 1.41
N HIS A 323 8.93 9.83 0.19
CA HIS A 323 9.12 9.01 -0.99
C HIS A 323 10.62 8.89 -1.29
N ALA A 324 11.03 7.73 -1.80
CA ALA A 324 12.42 7.50 -2.23
C ALA A 324 12.47 7.50 -3.76
N TYR A 325 13.39 8.28 -4.32
CA TYR A 325 13.71 8.34 -5.73
C TYR A 325 15.08 7.70 -5.94
N HIS A 326 15.12 6.55 -6.59
CA HIS A 326 16.34 5.78 -6.86
C HIS A 326 17.06 6.31 -8.10
N PHE A 327 18.38 6.42 -8.00
CA PHE A 327 19.26 6.85 -9.08
C PHE A 327 20.49 5.96 -9.15
N GLU A 328 20.91 5.62 -10.37
CA GLU A 328 22.19 4.94 -10.63
C GLU A 328 23.38 5.90 -10.51
N THR A 329 24.60 5.39 -10.63
CA THR A 329 25.81 6.23 -10.69
C THR A 329 25.76 7.20 -11.88
N GLY A 330 26.11 8.47 -11.66
CA GLY A 330 26.19 9.47 -12.74
C GLY A 330 25.72 10.87 -12.34
N LYS A 331 25.50 11.72 -13.36
CA LYS A 331 24.94 13.06 -13.21
C LYS A 331 23.44 13.03 -13.49
N HIS A 332 22.66 13.63 -12.60
CA HIS A 332 21.21 13.59 -12.66
C HIS A 332 20.62 14.98 -12.49
N THR A 333 19.52 15.21 -13.17
CA THR A 333 18.65 16.38 -13.00
C THR A 333 17.24 15.88 -12.72
N LEU A 334 16.72 16.19 -11.54
CA LEU A 334 15.33 15.90 -11.16
C LEU A 334 14.54 17.19 -11.06
N LEU A 335 13.41 17.25 -11.73
CA LEU A 335 12.42 18.32 -11.57
C LEU A 335 11.24 17.79 -10.75
N LEU A 336 11.10 18.31 -9.53
CA LEU A 336 9.95 18.03 -8.68
C LEU A 336 8.78 18.99 -9.00
N PRO A 337 7.52 18.55 -8.79
CA PRO A 337 6.34 19.35 -9.07
C PRO A 337 6.29 20.67 -8.28
N LYS A 338 5.54 21.62 -8.81
CA LYS A 338 5.29 22.92 -8.17
C LYS A 338 4.59 22.75 -6.82
N GLY A 339 5.01 23.55 -5.85
CA GLY A 339 4.46 23.60 -4.50
C GLY A 339 5.49 23.32 -3.41
N TYR A 340 5.12 23.60 -2.16
CA TYR A 340 5.94 23.29 -0.98
C TYR A 340 6.25 21.78 -0.94
N THR A 341 7.54 21.43 -0.93
CA THR A 341 8.05 20.05 -0.78
C THR A 341 9.42 20.07 -0.10
N MET A 342 9.83 18.96 0.47
CA MET A 342 11.09 18.83 1.21
C MET A 342 12.08 17.92 0.50
N VAL A 343 13.34 18.33 0.42
CA VAL A 343 14.44 17.47 -0.03
C VAL A 343 15.24 17.08 1.22
N LEU A 344 15.01 15.87 1.71
CA LEU A 344 15.43 15.41 3.05
C LEU A 344 16.84 14.80 3.06
N GLY A 345 17.40 14.53 1.89
CA GLY A 345 18.77 14.09 1.72
C GLY A 345 18.90 12.83 0.88
N PHE A 346 20.12 12.32 0.79
CA PHE A 346 20.47 11.13 0.01
C PHE A 346 20.95 10.02 0.94
N THR A 347 20.64 8.78 0.60
CA THR A 347 21.13 7.57 1.28
C THR A 347 21.50 6.49 0.27
N ASP A 348 22.50 5.69 0.62
CA ASP A 348 22.88 4.47 -0.09
C ASP A 348 22.29 3.22 0.60
N ALA A 349 21.65 3.39 1.75
CA ALA A 349 20.99 2.32 2.46
C ALA A 349 19.61 2.03 1.86
N GLN A 350 19.19 0.76 1.97
CA GLN A 350 17.83 0.36 1.65
C GLN A 350 16.86 0.99 2.64
N VAL A 351 15.90 1.78 2.14
CA VAL A 351 14.85 2.38 2.96
C VAL A 351 13.70 1.40 3.13
N THR A 352 13.64 0.75 4.29
CA THR A 352 12.57 -0.18 4.64
C THR A 352 11.25 0.59 4.84
N PRO A 353 10.16 0.20 4.16
CA PRO A 353 8.87 0.85 4.35
C PRO A 353 8.39 0.77 5.80
N ARG A 354 8.00 1.91 6.40
CA ARG A 354 7.53 1.99 7.78
C ARG A 354 6.54 3.14 7.99
N ASN A 355 5.54 2.93 8.84
CA ASN A 355 4.77 4.02 9.41
C ASN A 355 5.52 4.59 10.61
N ALA A 356 5.97 5.84 10.50
CA ALA A 356 6.74 6.51 11.55
C ALA A 356 5.92 6.92 12.77
N GLY A 357 4.60 6.76 12.74
CA GLY A 357 3.73 6.90 13.91
C GLY A 357 3.52 8.34 14.39
N LEU A 358 4.03 9.36 13.68
CA LEU A 358 3.84 10.76 14.08
C LEU A 358 2.40 11.27 13.85
N ALA A 359 1.48 10.42 13.39
CA ALA A 359 0.06 10.72 13.30
C ALA A 359 -0.69 10.52 14.63
N GLY A 360 -0.11 9.85 15.62
CA GLY A 360 -0.80 9.42 16.85
C GLY A 360 -1.34 7.98 16.73
N ALA A 361 -2.07 7.53 17.77
CA ALA A 361 -2.45 6.13 18.08
C ALA A 361 -3.41 5.43 17.09
N GLU A 362 -3.36 5.75 15.79
CA GLU A 362 -4.02 5.02 14.71
C GLU A 362 -3.04 4.04 14.07
N GLU A 363 -2.52 3.10 14.87
CA GLU A 363 -1.72 2.01 14.32
C GLU A 363 -2.64 1.02 13.59
N THR A 364 -2.55 1.03 12.27
CA THR A 364 -3.30 0.15 11.37
C THR A 364 -2.74 -1.26 11.47
N MET A 365 -3.60 -2.28 11.42
CA MET A 365 -3.20 -3.68 11.66
C MET A 365 -2.47 -4.37 10.50
N ASP A 366 -2.12 -3.65 9.43
CA ASP A 366 -1.51 -4.28 8.25
C ASP A 366 -0.10 -4.81 8.48
N TRP A 367 0.59 -4.37 9.54
CA TRP A 367 1.89 -4.92 9.94
C TRP A 367 1.84 -6.43 10.23
N MET A 368 0.68 -6.96 10.63
CA MET A 368 0.48 -8.39 10.92
C MET A 368 0.81 -9.30 9.73
N PHE A 369 0.80 -8.78 8.51
CA PHE A 369 0.95 -9.57 7.28
C PHE A 369 2.38 -9.54 6.71
N TYR A 370 3.31 -8.83 7.34
CA TYR A 370 4.69 -8.68 6.87
C TYR A 370 5.69 -9.49 7.68
#